data_AF-A0A955DU40-F1
#
_entry.id   AF-A0A955DU40-F1
#
_cell.length_a   1.000
_cell.length_b   1.000
_cell.length_c   1.000
_cell.angle_alpha   90.00
_cell.angle_beta   90.00
_cell.angle_gamma   90.00
#
_symmetry.space_group_name_H-M   'P 1'
#
loop_
_entity.id
_entity.type
_entity.pdbx_description
1 polymer ?
#
loop_
_entity_poly.entity_id
_entity_poly.type
_entity_poly.pdbx_seq_one_letter_code
_entity_poly.pdbx_strand_id
1 'polypeptide(L)'
;HGAARSLEQGVPEGVIAKQLRLWGTSKDRILHAARRLGGARASSLLTDALETDVAQKSGLGTPERALERLSLKFCAAMSPK
;
A
#
# COMPACT_ATOMS: atom_id res chain seq x y z
N HIS A 1 3.43 0.48 1.95
CA HIS A 1 4.14 -0.17 3.08
C HIS A 1 5.42 0.55 3.48
N GLY A 2 6.49 0.56 2.65
CA GLY A 2 7.80 1.11 3.02
C GLY A 2 7.78 2.54 3.58
N ALA A 3 7.11 3.47 2.89
CA ALA A 3 6.98 4.85 3.36
C ALA A 3 6.28 4.97 4.73
N ALA A 4 5.27 4.13 4.99
CA ALA A 4 4.53 4.17 6.25
C ALA A 4 5.40 3.72 7.43
N ARG A 5 6.21 2.68 7.23
CA ARG A 5 7.16 2.19 8.24
C ARG A 5 8.25 3.23 8.53
N SER A 6 8.79 3.88 7.50
CA SER A 6 9.79 4.93 7.69
C SER A 6 9.24 6.17 8.39
N LEU A 7 7.97 6.54 8.12
CA LEU A 7 7.29 7.62 8.84
C LEU A 7 7.11 7.30 10.33
N GLU A 8 6.74 6.07 10.69
CA GLU A 8 6.63 5.64 12.10
C GLU A 8 7.97 5.65 12.83
N GLN A 9 9.07 5.46 12.09
CA GLN A 9 10.43 5.57 12.61
C GLN A 9 10.93 7.03 12.72
N GLY A 10 10.09 8.01 12.40
CA GLY A 10 10.44 9.43 12.46
C GLY A 10 11.36 9.90 11.33
N VAL A 11 11.50 9.12 10.25
CA VAL A 11 12.36 9.50 9.12
C VAL A 11 11.70 10.67 8.36
N PRO A 12 12.43 11.76 8.06
CA PRO A 12 11.87 12.89 7.31
C PRO A 12 11.41 12.51 5.89
N GLU A 13 10.30 13.09 5.44
CA GLU A 13 9.67 12.76 4.16
C GLU A 13 10.58 12.93 2.93
N GLY A 14 11.44 13.95 2.92
CA GLY A 14 12.41 14.16 1.85
C GLY A 14 13.43 13.01 1.75
N VAL A 15 13.83 12.45 2.88
CA VAL A 15 14.73 11.29 2.94
C VAL A 15 14.00 10.03 2.48
N ILE A 16 12.76 9.83 2.91
CA ILE A 16 11.90 8.72 2.47
C ILE A 16 11.71 8.75 0.95
N ALA A 17 11.34 9.91 0.39
CA ALA A 17 11.13 10.06 -1.04
C ALA A 17 12.39 9.76 -1.85
N LYS A 18 13.57 10.20 -1.37
CA LYS A 18 14.86 9.89 -2.00
C LYS A 18 15.19 8.39 -1.93
N GLN A 19 15.07 7.78 -0.74
CA GLN A 19 15.39 6.36 -0.51
C GLN A 19 14.49 5.42 -1.32
N LEU A 20 13.19 5.71 -1.35
CA LEU A 20 12.19 4.91 -2.06
C LEU A 20 12.03 5.33 -3.52
N ARG A 21 12.83 6.29 -4.00
CA ARG A 21 12.78 6.80 -5.38
C ARG A 21 11.37 7.23 -5.79
N LEU A 22 10.67 7.93 -4.89
CA LEU A 22 9.35 8.49 -5.16
C LEU A 22 9.50 9.74 -6.02
N TRP A 23 9.07 9.66 -7.28
CA TRP A 23 9.25 10.72 -8.26
C TRP A 23 7.92 11.28 -8.76
N GLY A 24 7.95 12.53 -9.21
CA GLY A 24 6.82 13.18 -9.86
C GLY A 24 5.60 13.36 -8.95
N THR A 25 4.42 13.43 -9.58
CA THR A 25 3.14 13.77 -8.93
C THR A 25 2.60 12.70 -7.98
N SER A 26 3.18 11.50 -7.99
CA SER A 26 2.75 10.40 -7.11
C SER A 26 3.35 10.49 -5.70
N LYS A 27 4.48 11.18 -5.53
CA LYS A 27 5.21 11.30 -4.26
C LYS A 27 4.30 11.73 -3.11
N ASP A 28 3.61 12.86 -3.26
CA ASP A 28 2.80 13.44 -2.19
C ASP A 28 1.59 12.55 -1.87
N ARG A 29 1.00 11.91 -2.88
CA ARG A 29 -0.11 10.96 -2.70
C ARG A 29 0.32 9.71 -1.91
N ILE A 30 1.51 9.19 -2.21
CA ILE A 30 2.08 8.02 -1.52
C ILE A 30 2.39 8.37 -0.06
N LEU A 31 3.01 9.52 0.20
CA LEU A 31 3.34 9.97 1.56
C LEU A 31 2.06 10.25 2.37
N HIS A 32 1.05 10.88 1.77
CA HIS A 32 -0.25 11.10 2.40
C HIS A 32 -0.93 9.76 2.76
N ALA A 33 -1.00 8.81 1.82
CA ALA A 33 -1.57 7.49 2.09
C ALA A 33 -0.79 6.74 3.17
N ALA A 34 0.55 6.83 3.16
CA ALA A 34 1.41 6.22 4.15
C ALA A 34 1.13 6.75 5.56
N ARG A 35 1.02 8.08 5.71
CA ARG A 35 0.67 8.74 6.97
C ARG A 35 -0.72 8.33 7.47
N ARG A 36 -1.68 8.26 6.55
CA ARG A 36 -3.07 7.90 6.88
C ARG A 36 -3.22 6.45 7.30
N LEU A 37 -2.52 5.52 6.65
CA LEU A 37 -2.64 4.09 6.92
C LEU A 37 -1.83 3.65 8.15
N GLY A 38 -0.62 4.18 8.32
CA GLY A 38 0.35 3.62 9.27
C GLY A 38 0.92 2.29 8.78
N GLY A 39 2.01 1.85 9.41
CA GLY A 39 2.81 0.69 9.02
C GLY A 39 2.03 -0.61 9.09
N ALA A 40 1.28 -0.85 10.18
CA ALA A 40 0.51 -2.07 10.37
C ALA A 40 -0.54 -2.30 9.25
N ARG A 41 -1.42 -1.33 9.01
CA ARG A 41 -2.44 -1.45 7.95
C ARG A 41 -1.82 -1.46 6.55
N ALA A 42 -0.80 -0.64 6.31
CA ALA A 42 -0.09 -0.65 5.03
C ALA A 42 0.66 -1.97 4.77
N SER A 43 1.08 -2.69 5.83
CA SER A 43 1.63 -4.04 5.72
C SER A 43 0.56 -5.06 5.38
N SER A 44 -0.58 -5.03 6.06
CA SER A 44 -1.70 -5.92 5.78
C SER A 44 -2.14 -5.84 4.31
N LEU A 45 -2.31 -4.62 3.78
CA LEU A 45 -2.67 -4.43 2.37
C LEU A 45 -1.61 -4.94 1.38
N LEU A 46 -0.33 -4.86 1.75
CA LEU A 46 0.74 -5.43 0.93
C LEU A 46 0.67 -6.96 0.93
N THR A 47 0.44 -7.57 2.09
CA THR A 47 0.21 -9.02 2.21
C THR A 47 -0.98 -9.45 1.37
N ASP A 48 -2.10 -8.75 1.45
CA ASP A 48 -3.29 -9.02 0.63
C ASP A 48 -2.98 -8.97 -0.88
N ALA A 49 -2.20 -7.99 -1.32
CA ALA A 49 -1.79 -7.87 -2.72
C ALA A 49 -0.88 -9.02 -3.17
N LEU A 50 0.06 -9.44 -2.31
CA LEU A 50 0.96 -10.56 -2.59
C LEU A 50 0.19 -11.89 -2.66
N GLU A 51 -0.70 -12.16 -1.70
CA GLU A 51 -1.55 -13.36 -1.72
C GLU A 51 -2.42 -13.40 -2.96
N THR A 52 -2.98 -12.26 -3.35
CA THR A 52 -3.78 -12.13 -4.58
C THR A 52 -2.95 -12.45 -5.82
N ASP A 53 -1.73 -11.89 -5.94
CA ASP A 53 -0.81 -12.16 -7.05
C ASP A 53 -0.42 -13.64 -7.13
N VAL A 54 -0.11 -14.27 -5.99
CA VAL A 54 0.19 -15.71 -5.91
C VAL A 54 -0.99 -16.55 -6.37
N ALA A 55 -2.21 -16.25 -5.90
CA ALA A 55 -3.41 -16.98 -6.29
C ALA A 55 -3.70 -16.87 -7.81
N GLN A 56 -3.50 -15.69 -8.39
CA GLN A 56 -3.64 -15.48 -9.84
C GLN A 56 -2.63 -16.29 -10.64
N LYS A 57 -1.35 -16.26 -10.24
CA LYS A 57 -0.28 -16.96 -10.95
C LYS A 57 -0.32 -18.49 -10.81
N SER A 58 -0.97 -19.00 -9.77
CA SER A 58 -1.14 -20.44 -9.51
C SER A 58 -2.44 -21.01 -10.07
N GLY A 59 -3.26 -20.20 -10.75
CA GLY A 59 -4.55 -20.65 -11.33
C GLY A 59 -5.65 -20.88 -10.30
N LEU A 60 -5.45 -20.48 -9.04
CA LEU A 60 -6.44 -20.61 -7.95
C LEU A 60 -7.36 -19.39 -7.84
N GLY A 61 -7.04 -18.30 -8.54
CA GLY A 61 -7.80 -17.05 -8.51
C GLY A 61 -8.64 -16.82 -9.76
N THR A 62 -9.83 -16.22 -9.57
CA THR A 62 -10.59 -15.61 -10.67
C THR A 62 -10.16 -14.14 -10.79
N PRO A 63 -9.57 -13.68 -11.90
CA PRO A 63 -8.94 -12.36 -12.02
C PRO A 63 -9.84 -11.19 -11.61
N GLU A 64 -11.07 -11.17 -12.11
CA GLU A 64 -12.02 -10.09 -11.89
C GLU A 64 -12.41 -9.99 -10.42
N ARG A 65 -12.75 -11.14 -9.82
CA ARG A 65 -13.15 -11.22 -8.39
C ARG A 65 -11.98 -10.91 -7.46
N ALA A 66 -10.76 -11.30 -7.84
CA ALA A 66 -9.56 -11.01 -7.08
C ALA A 66 -9.26 -9.51 -7.04
N LEU A 67 -9.32 -8.84 -8.20
CA LEU A 67 -9.16 -7.39 -8.30
C LEU A 67 -10.27 -6.66 -7.54
N GLU A 68 -11.53 -7.06 -7.70
CA GLU A 68 -12.66 -6.46 -6.99
C GLU A 68 -12.47 -6.51 -5.46
N ARG A 69 -12.14 -7.69 -4.92
CA ARG A 69 -11.90 -7.85 -3.48
C ARG A 69 -10.72 -7.02 -3.00
N LEU A 70 -9.62 -6.99 -3.76
CA LEU A 70 -8.45 -6.20 -3.39
C LEU A 70 -8.78 -4.70 -3.41
N SER A 71 -9.47 -4.21 -4.43
CA SER A 71 -9.92 -2.81 -4.53
C SER A 71 -10.82 -2.42 -3.34
N LEU A 72 -11.78 -3.27 -2.95
CA LEU A 72 -12.63 -3.03 -1.80
C LEU A 72 -11.84 -2.94 -0.49
N LYS A 73 -10.82 -3.80 -0.29
CA LYS A 73 -9.91 -3.72 0.87
C LYS A 73 -9.14 -2.40 0.91
N PHE A 74 -8.62 -1.93 -0.23
CA PHE A 74 -7.94 -0.63 -0.32
C PHE A 74 -8.89 0.54 -0.02
N CYS A 75 -10.11 0.52 -0.57
CA CYS A 75 -11.13 1.53 -0.29
C CYS A 75 -11.47 1.56 1.20
N ALA A 76 -11.77 0.41 1.80
CA ALA A 76 -12.12 0.31 3.23
C ALA A 76 -10.98 0.82 4.14
N ALA A 77 -9.73 0.49 3.82
CA ALA A 77 -8.57 0.95 4.58
C ALA A 77 -8.33 2.47 4.46
N MET A 78 -8.78 3.08 3.37
CA MET A 78 -8.62 4.50 3.08
C MET A 78 -9.84 5.33 3.46
N SER A 79 -11.01 4.74 3.71
CA SER A 79 -12.21 5.46 4.16
C SER A 79 -11.98 6.19 5.49
N PRO A 80 -12.57 7.38 5.70
CA PRO A 80 -12.57 8.04 7.00
C PRO A 80 -13.26 7.14 8.04
N LYS A 81 -12.80 7.19 9.29
CA LYS A 81 -13.63 6.75 10.41
C LYS A 81 -14.72 7.78 10.65
#